data_AF-A0A3P8K8V7-F1
#
_entry.id   AF-A0A3P8K8V7-F1
#
_cell.length_a   1.000
_cell.length_b   1.000
_cell.length_c   1.000
_cell.angle_alpha   90.00
_cell.angle_beta   90.00
_cell.angle_gamma   90.00
#
_symmetry.space_group_name_H-M   'P 1'
#
loop_
_entity.id
_entity.type
_entity.pdbx_description
1 polymer ?
#
loop_
_entity_poly.entity_id
_entity_poly.type
_entity_poly.pdbx_seq_one_letter_code
_entity_poly.pdbx_strand_id
1 'polypeptide(L)'
;MATFPNGFLWGGALAANQAEGAYLEGGKGLTTVDTLPHGAGRLPVKLGLEKRFQLRDDEFYPSHTAIDFYHRYKEDIALMAEMGFSVFRTSHRLEPPVPQRRRAGAECAGDRLLPLAV
;
A
#
# COMPACT_ATOMS: atom_id res chain seq x y z
N MET A 1 -7.83 43.64 0.82
CA MET A 1 -7.92 42.25 0.32
C MET A 1 -6.66 41.51 0.74
N ALA A 2 -6.79 40.31 1.31
CA ALA A 2 -5.64 39.46 1.60
C ALA A 2 -5.29 38.65 0.34
N THR A 3 -3.99 38.51 0.06
CA THR A 3 -3.46 37.71 -1.05
C THR A 3 -2.55 36.62 -0.52
N PHE A 4 -2.44 35.51 -1.26
CA PHE A 4 -1.50 34.44 -0.89
C PHE A 4 -0.05 34.91 -1.02
N PRO A 5 0.88 34.37 -0.21
CA PRO A 5 2.30 34.64 -0.35
C PRO A 5 2.80 34.27 -1.75
N ASN A 6 3.79 35.01 -2.25
CA ASN A 6 4.51 34.63 -3.46
C ASN A 6 5.17 33.26 -3.25
N GLY A 7 5.01 32.36 -4.23
CA GLY A 7 5.52 31.00 -4.15
C GLY A 7 4.67 30.05 -3.29
N PHE A 8 3.41 30.39 -2.99
CA PHE A 8 2.49 29.46 -2.33
C PHE A 8 2.33 28.18 -3.17
N LEU A 9 2.53 27.03 -2.53
CA LEU A 9 2.51 25.72 -3.19
C LEU A 9 1.09 25.17 -3.30
N TRP A 10 0.43 25.48 -4.40
CA TRP A 10 -0.83 24.83 -4.79
C TRP A 10 -0.55 23.44 -5.36
N GLY A 11 -1.33 22.45 -4.94
CA GLY A 11 -1.05 21.08 -5.31
C GLY A 11 -2.08 20.07 -4.88
N GLY A 12 -1.76 18.80 -5.13
CA GLY A 12 -2.59 17.65 -4.78
C GLY A 12 -1.89 16.68 -3.84
N ALA A 13 -2.67 15.92 -3.09
CA ALA A 13 -2.17 14.84 -2.23
C ALA A 13 -2.94 13.54 -2.44
N LEU A 14 -2.20 12.43 -2.59
CA LEU A 14 -2.74 11.08 -2.66
C LEU A 14 -1.98 10.14 -1.72
N ALA A 15 -2.55 8.98 -1.43
CA ALA A 15 -1.87 7.90 -0.71
C ALA A 15 -1.80 6.66 -1.60
N ALA A 16 -0.63 6.01 -1.64
CA ALA A 16 -0.36 4.89 -2.54
C ALA A 16 -1.37 3.75 -2.41
N ASN A 17 -1.72 3.37 -1.17
CA ASN A 17 -2.70 2.31 -0.90
C ASN A 17 -4.12 2.63 -1.38
N GLN A 18 -4.44 3.91 -1.60
CA GLN A 18 -5.73 4.37 -2.09
C GLN A 18 -5.74 4.61 -3.59
N ALA A 19 -4.56 4.84 -4.20
CA ALA A 19 -4.46 5.31 -5.57
C ALA A 19 -3.75 4.33 -6.53
N GLU A 20 -2.63 3.71 -6.10
CA GLU A 20 -1.78 2.91 -6.99
C GLU A 20 -2.51 1.70 -7.60
N GLY A 21 -3.15 0.89 -6.76
CA GLY A 21 -3.62 -0.42 -7.19
C GLY A 21 -2.45 -1.39 -7.41
N ALA A 22 -2.60 -2.29 -8.39
CA ALA A 22 -1.59 -3.25 -8.81
C ALA A 22 -0.94 -4.00 -7.62
N TYR A 23 -1.78 -4.52 -6.72
CA TYR A 23 -1.38 -4.93 -5.36
C TYR A 23 -0.32 -6.05 -5.27
N LEU A 24 -0.11 -6.83 -6.33
CA LEU A 24 0.93 -7.87 -6.42
C LEU A 24 1.94 -7.64 -7.56
N GLU A 25 1.80 -6.56 -8.31
CA GLU A 25 2.73 -6.25 -9.40
C GLU A 25 4.03 -5.66 -8.88
N GLY A 26 5.10 -5.77 -9.66
CA GLY A 26 6.40 -5.22 -9.30
C GLY A 26 7.08 -5.87 -8.09
N GLY A 27 6.61 -7.04 -7.64
CA GLY A 27 7.16 -7.71 -6.46
C GLY A 27 6.51 -7.28 -5.13
N LYS A 28 5.40 -6.54 -5.18
CA LYS A 28 4.67 -6.10 -4.00
C LYS A 28 4.15 -7.29 -3.19
N GLY A 29 4.37 -7.22 -1.88
CA GLY A 29 3.74 -8.12 -0.91
C GLY A 29 2.36 -7.62 -0.45
N LEU A 30 1.56 -8.51 0.13
CA LEU A 30 0.30 -8.15 0.76
C LEU A 30 0.53 -7.23 1.96
N THR A 31 -0.26 -6.17 2.02
CA THR A 31 -0.32 -5.27 3.19
C THR A 31 -1.63 -5.46 3.94
N THR A 32 -1.72 -4.88 5.14
CA THR A 32 -2.96 -4.85 5.93
C THR A 32 -4.13 -4.22 5.18
N VAL A 33 -3.86 -3.30 4.24
CA VAL A 33 -4.93 -2.63 3.48
C VAL A 33 -5.49 -3.57 2.40
N ASP A 34 -4.67 -4.48 1.87
CA ASP A 34 -5.10 -5.43 0.82
C ASP A 34 -6.02 -6.51 1.36
N THR A 35 -6.06 -6.70 2.68
CA THR A 35 -6.98 -7.64 3.34
C THR A 35 -8.27 -6.98 3.84
N LEU A 36 -8.47 -5.68 3.58
CA LEU A 36 -9.68 -4.95 3.95
C LEU A 36 -10.76 -5.07 2.86
N PRO A 37 -11.82 -5.88 3.08
CA PRO A 37 -12.87 -5.99 2.09
C PRO A 37 -13.70 -4.71 2.00
N HIS A 38 -14.50 -4.64 0.95
CA HIS A 38 -15.65 -3.75 0.85
C HIS A 38 -16.87 -4.35 1.58
N GLY A 39 -17.85 -3.51 1.93
CA GLY A 39 -19.13 -3.97 2.49
C GLY A 39 -19.11 -4.24 4.00
N ALA A 40 -20.07 -5.06 4.46
CA ALA A 40 -20.37 -5.26 5.88
C ALA A 40 -19.19 -5.83 6.70
N GLY A 41 -18.37 -6.70 6.09
CA GLY A 41 -17.18 -7.28 6.71
C GLY A 41 -16.03 -6.28 6.92
N ARG A 42 -16.10 -5.06 6.37
CA ARG A 42 -14.99 -4.09 6.40
C ARG A 42 -14.64 -3.63 7.82
N LEU A 43 -15.66 -3.25 8.62
CA LEU A 43 -15.43 -2.64 9.93
C LEU A 43 -14.82 -3.62 10.95
N PRO A 44 -15.32 -4.87 11.08
CA PRO A 44 -14.69 -5.86 11.96
C PRO A 44 -13.20 -6.08 11.66
N VAL A 45 -12.83 -6.12 10.38
CA VAL A 45 -11.43 -6.29 9.96
C VAL A 45 -10.60 -5.05 10.22
N LYS A 46 -11.12 -3.86 9.86
CA LYS A 46 -10.44 -2.58 10.07
C LYS A 46 -10.15 -2.32 11.55
N LEU A 47 -11.06 -2.72 12.43
CA LEU A 47 -10.92 -2.56 13.87
C LEU A 47 -10.10 -3.70 14.52
N GLY A 48 -9.66 -4.69 13.74
CA GLY A 48 -8.91 -5.84 14.25
C GLY A 48 -9.74 -6.83 15.08
N LEU A 49 -11.07 -6.70 15.06
CA LEU A 49 -11.99 -7.65 15.71
C LEU A 49 -12.02 -8.99 14.98
N GLU A 50 -11.79 -8.96 13.67
CA GLU A 50 -11.62 -10.14 12.84
C GLU A 50 -10.19 -10.16 12.26
N LYS A 51 -9.41 -11.18 12.63
CA LYS A 51 -8.03 -11.30 12.14
C LYS A 51 -8.03 -11.80 10.69
N ARG A 52 -7.45 -11.01 9.79
CA ARG A 52 -7.30 -11.38 8.38
C ARG A 52 -5.86 -11.36 7.93
N PHE A 53 -5.36 -12.55 7.61
CA PHE A 53 -3.99 -12.78 7.12
C PHE A 53 -3.96 -13.32 5.69
N GLN A 54 -5.12 -13.64 5.13
CA GLN A 54 -5.27 -14.22 3.80
C GLN A 54 -6.45 -13.53 3.10
N LEU A 55 -6.36 -13.45 1.77
CA LEU A 55 -7.47 -13.01 0.93
C LEU A 55 -8.52 -14.12 0.85
N ARG A 56 -9.76 -13.72 0.59
CA ARG A 56 -10.88 -14.63 0.33
C ARG A 56 -11.43 -14.32 -1.05
N ASP A 57 -11.68 -15.36 -1.82
CA ASP A 57 -12.10 -15.23 -3.22
C ASP A 57 -13.55 -14.74 -3.38
N ASP A 58 -14.34 -14.77 -2.30
CA ASP A 58 -15.74 -14.32 -2.25
C ASP A 58 -15.87 -12.82 -1.90
N GLU A 59 -14.77 -12.10 -1.76
CA GLU A 59 -14.76 -10.70 -1.34
C GLU A 59 -14.11 -9.76 -2.35
N PHE A 60 -14.59 -8.51 -2.35
CA PHE A 60 -14.03 -7.45 -3.16
C PHE A 60 -13.11 -6.56 -2.31
N TYR A 61 -11.88 -6.34 -2.79
CA TYR A 61 -10.87 -5.52 -2.13
C TYR A 61 -10.55 -4.26 -2.96
N PRO A 62 -11.06 -3.09 -2.58
CA PRO A 62 -10.91 -1.88 -3.39
C PRO A 62 -9.46 -1.44 -3.65
N SER A 63 -8.53 -1.77 -2.74
CA SER A 63 -7.11 -1.39 -2.89
C SER A 63 -6.38 -2.20 -3.96
N HIS A 64 -6.95 -3.32 -4.44
CA HIS A 64 -6.31 -4.16 -5.45
C HIS A 64 -6.19 -3.45 -6.79
N THR A 65 -7.22 -2.70 -7.16
CA THR A 65 -7.28 -1.91 -8.40
C THR A 65 -7.17 -0.41 -8.14
N ALA A 66 -7.79 0.10 -7.07
CA ALA A 66 -7.85 1.54 -6.77
C ALA A 66 -8.32 2.37 -7.99
N ILE A 67 -7.64 3.49 -8.29
CA ILE A 67 -7.85 4.27 -9.54
C ILE A 67 -6.82 3.94 -10.62
N ASP A 68 -6.04 2.88 -10.40
CA ASP A 68 -4.99 2.43 -11.31
C ASP A 68 -3.87 3.45 -11.57
N PHE A 69 -3.52 4.24 -10.53
CA PHE A 69 -2.45 5.23 -10.64
C PHE A 69 -1.09 4.58 -10.92
N TYR A 70 -0.87 3.31 -10.54
CA TYR A 70 0.39 2.61 -10.81
C TYR A 70 0.73 2.55 -12.31
N HIS A 71 -0.28 2.35 -13.17
CA HIS A 71 -0.10 2.30 -14.62
C HIS A 71 -0.25 3.66 -15.29
N ARG A 72 -1.07 4.55 -14.71
CA ARG A 72 -1.51 5.81 -15.33
C ARG A 72 -0.88 7.08 -14.74
N TYR A 73 0.11 6.94 -13.85
CA TYR A 73 0.68 8.08 -13.14
C TYR A 73 1.23 9.17 -14.08
N LYS A 74 1.71 8.81 -15.28
CA LYS A 74 2.26 9.78 -16.25
C LYS A 74 1.16 10.70 -16.78
N GLU A 75 0.05 10.12 -17.20
CA GLU A 75 -1.12 10.84 -17.70
C GLU A 75 -1.75 11.66 -16.57
N ASP A 76 -1.86 11.10 -15.37
CA ASP A 76 -2.45 11.78 -14.22
C ASP A 76 -1.59 12.96 -13.74
N ILE A 77 -0.25 12.83 -13.75
CA ILE A 77 0.66 13.94 -13.45
C ILE A 77 0.57 15.03 -14.51
N ALA A 78 0.40 14.67 -15.79
CA ALA A 78 0.21 15.65 -16.86
C ALA A 78 -1.08 16.46 -16.65
N LEU A 79 -2.18 15.81 -16.26
CA LEU A 79 -3.44 16.50 -15.93
C LEU A 79 -3.30 17.42 -14.72
N MET A 80 -2.58 16.99 -13.68
CA MET A 80 -2.28 17.84 -12.52
C MET A 80 -1.44 19.07 -12.91
N ALA A 81 -0.49 18.91 -13.83
CA ALA A 81 0.30 20.02 -14.36
C ALA A 81 -0.57 20.97 -15.20
N GLU A 82 -1.50 20.46 -16.02
CA GLU A 82 -2.46 21.27 -16.79
C GLU A 82 -3.34 22.14 -15.88
N MET A 83 -3.74 21.62 -14.72
CA MET A 83 -4.49 22.36 -13.70
C MET A 83 -3.66 23.42 -12.94
N GLY A 84 -2.35 23.49 -13.18
CA GLY A 84 -1.45 24.44 -12.53
C GLY A 84 -0.95 23.99 -11.15
N PHE A 85 -0.89 22.68 -10.87
CA PHE A 85 -0.29 22.20 -9.63
C PHE A 85 1.22 22.45 -9.64
N SER A 86 1.69 23.11 -8.59
CA SER A 86 3.11 23.37 -8.32
C SER A 86 3.76 22.28 -7.46
N VAL A 87 2.96 21.51 -6.72
CA VAL A 87 3.42 20.41 -5.88
C VAL A 87 2.46 19.22 -5.97
N PHE A 88 3.01 18.01 -5.91
CA PHE A 88 2.24 16.78 -5.76
C PHE A 88 2.87 15.94 -4.66
N ARG A 89 2.04 15.55 -3.68
CA ARG A 89 2.48 14.76 -2.52
C ARG A 89 1.84 13.38 -2.57
N THR A 90 2.66 12.34 -2.59
CA THR A 90 2.19 10.96 -2.39
C THR A 90 2.99 10.24 -1.33
N SER A 91 2.50 9.10 -0.86
CA SER A 91 3.27 8.16 -0.04
C SER A 91 3.89 7.10 -0.95
N HIS A 92 5.10 6.64 -0.64
CA HIS A 92 5.62 5.43 -1.27
C HIS A 92 5.10 4.19 -0.52
N ARG A 93 4.62 3.18 -1.25
CA ARG A 93 4.22 1.92 -0.63
C ARG A 93 5.47 1.09 -0.33
N LEU A 94 5.80 0.98 0.95
CA LEU A 94 6.93 0.16 1.37
C LEU A 94 6.64 -1.33 1.08
N GLU A 95 7.50 -1.95 0.28
CA GLU A 95 7.52 -3.39 0.09
C GLU A 95 8.00 -4.06 1.38
N PRO A 96 7.25 -5.03 1.94
CA PRO A 96 7.85 -5.87 2.96
C PRO A 96 8.98 -6.69 2.31
N PRO A 97 10.15 -6.85 2.95
CA PRO A 97 11.15 -7.80 2.47
C PRO A 97 10.53 -9.20 2.45
N VAL A 98 10.37 -9.77 1.25
CA VAL A 98 9.94 -11.17 1.07
C VAL A 98 11.06 -12.06 1.65
N PRO A 99 10.77 -13.05 2.53
CA PRO A 99 9.76 -14.07 2.26
C PRO A 99 8.83 -14.43 3.42
N GLN A 100 7.53 -14.42 3.11
CA GLN A 100 6.53 -15.18 3.85
C GLN A 100 6.59 -16.67 3.47
N ARG A 101 7.76 -17.31 3.61
CA ARG A 101 7.83 -18.76 3.87
C ARG A 101 7.76 -18.93 5.38
N ARG A 102 6.54 -19.01 5.94
CA ARG A 102 6.40 -19.85 7.14
C ARG A 102 6.79 -21.25 6.71
N ARG A 103 7.89 -21.78 7.25
CA ARG A 103 8.18 -23.21 7.20
C ARG A 103 6.95 -23.92 7.74
N ALA A 104 6.20 -24.60 6.87
CA ALA A 104 5.46 -25.77 7.30
C ALA A 104 6.53 -26.77 7.73
N GLY A 105 6.65 -27.02 9.04
CA GLY A 105 7.63 -27.94 9.61
C GLY A 105 8.96 -27.29 10.02
N ALA A 106 8.96 -26.51 11.08
CA ALA A 106 10.15 -26.37 11.91
C ALA A 106 9.71 -26.50 13.36
N GLU A 107 9.80 -27.73 13.85
CA GLU A 107 9.85 -28.03 15.28
C GLU A 107 10.83 -27.09 15.98
N CYS A 108 10.46 -26.67 17.18
CA CYS A 108 11.38 -26.10 18.16
C CYS A 108 12.51 -27.09 18.43
N ALA A 109 13.61 -26.98 17.69
CA ALA A 109 14.85 -27.67 18.02
C ALA A 109 15.78 -26.67 18.71
N GLY A 110 15.99 -26.90 20.01
CA GLY A 110 16.96 -26.19 20.82
C GLY A 110 18.41 -26.39 20.36
N ASP A 111 19.29 -25.66 21.03
CA ASP A 111 20.74 -25.83 21.07
C ASP A 111 21.47 -26.09 19.75
N ARG A 112 22.15 -25.05 19.26
CA ARG A 112 23.63 -25.05 19.26
C ARG A 112 24.18 -23.71 18.79
N LEU A 113 25.04 -23.17 19.64
CA LEU A 113 26.04 -22.14 19.38
C LEU A 113 26.92 -22.48 18.16
N LEU A 114 27.50 -21.40 17.62
CA LEU A 114 28.76 -21.25 16.85
C LEU A 114 28.59 -20.89 15.35
N PRO A 115 29.57 -20.18 14.75
CA PRO A 115 30.15 -18.90 15.18
C PRO A 115 30.28 -17.89 14.00
N LEU A 116 30.68 -16.65 14.33
CA LEU A 116 31.17 -15.66 13.37
C LEU A 116 32.25 -16.22 12.45
N ALA A 117 32.21 -15.84 11.17
CA ALA A 117 33.36 -15.83 10.28
C ALA A 117 33.39 -14.49 9.53
N VAL A 118 34.44 -13.73 9.85
CA VAL A 118 35.21 -12.72 9.09
C VAL A 118 34.47 -11.88 8.05
#